data_AF-A0A3D4UQR1-F1
#
_entry.id   AF-A0A3D4UQR1-F1
#
_cell.length_a   1.000
_cell.length_b   1.000
_cell.length_c   1.000
_cell.angle_alpha   90.00
_cell.angle_beta   90.00
_cell.angle_gamma   90.00
#
_symmetry.space_group_name_H-M   'P 1'
#
loop_
_entity.id
_entity.type
_entity.pdbx_description
1 polymer ?
#
loop_
_entity_poly.entity_id
_entity_poly.type
_entity_poly.pdbx_seq_one_letter_code
_entity_poly.pdbx_strand_id
1 'polypeptide(L)'
;MLPKRRKKPAPVVRRAVAKPRSATKKPPTAMQIRYEQVTREMLARYGVRVRKWRSSMSGVAWQVTYQDGTVSKLIESPKPKGPMSAAIFLHEIGHHAIGFGTYKPRCLEEYYAWKFSIDMMHELGLNVTDRVHERMHDSLNYAISKAVRRGLKRLPEELAPYCQPRQRQSA
;
A
#
# COMPACT_ATOMS: atom_id res chain seq x y z
N MET A 1 -50.67 32.85 -40.75
CA MET A 1 -49.68 32.10 -39.94
C MET A 1 -50.29 30.75 -39.54
N LEU A 2 -49.85 29.65 -40.14
CA LEU A 2 -50.31 28.28 -39.83
C LEU A 2 -49.49 27.68 -38.67
N PRO A 3 -50.11 27.07 -37.63
CA PRO A 3 -49.36 26.41 -36.57
C PRO A 3 -48.83 25.04 -37.03
N LYS A 4 -47.52 24.81 -36.83
CA LYS A 4 -46.81 23.55 -37.12
C LYS A 4 -47.26 22.44 -36.16
N ARG A 5 -47.75 21.31 -36.70
CA ARG A 5 -48.02 20.05 -35.97
C ARG A 5 -46.73 19.48 -35.36
N ARG A 6 -46.73 19.23 -34.04
CA ARG A 6 -45.66 18.50 -33.32
C ARG A 6 -45.79 16.99 -33.57
N LYS A 7 -44.70 16.32 -33.96
CA LYS A 7 -44.62 14.85 -34.14
C LYS A 7 -44.55 14.15 -32.77
N LYS A 8 -45.28 13.03 -32.61
CA LYS A 8 -45.23 12.13 -31.44
C LYS A 8 -43.92 11.34 -31.40
N PRO A 9 -43.30 11.11 -30.21
CA PRO A 9 -42.11 10.28 -30.11
C PRO A 9 -42.46 8.78 -30.17
N ALA A 10 -41.55 7.98 -30.75
CA ALA A 10 -41.66 6.53 -30.87
C ALA A 10 -41.38 5.80 -29.53
N PRO A 11 -41.93 4.59 -29.31
CA PRO A 11 -41.79 3.87 -28.05
C PRO A 11 -40.37 3.28 -27.87
N VAL A 12 -39.79 3.49 -26.68
CA VAL A 12 -38.48 2.95 -26.30
C VAL A 12 -38.63 1.49 -25.87
N VAL A 13 -38.08 0.56 -26.66
CA VAL A 13 -38.01 -0.86 -26.32
C VAL A 13 -37.02 -1.04 -25.16
N ARG A 14 -37.53 -1.35 -23.96
CA ARG A 14 -36.71 -1.68 -22.79
C ARG A 14 -36.05 -3.05 -22.98
N ARG A 15 -34.75 -3.04 -23.29
CA ARG A 15 -33.91 -4.25 -23.35
C ARG A 15 -33.76 -4.81 -21.93
N ALA A 16 -34.20 -6.05 -21.71
CA ALA A 16 -34.10 -6.72 -20.41
C ALA A 16 -32.62 -6.86 -20.00
N VAL A 17 -32.28 -6.35 -18.81
CA VAL A 17 -30.93 -6.43 -18.24
C VAL A 17 -30.72 -7.87 -17.74
N ALA A 18 -29.87 -8.63 -18.42
CA ALA A 18 -29.49 -9.97 -18.00
C ALA A 18 -28.81 -9.91 -16.61
N LYS A 19 -29.33 -10.66 -15.64
CA LYS A 19 -28.72 -10.81 -14.31
C LYS A 19 -27.31 -11.43 -14.47
N PRO A 20 -26.25 -10.87 -13.87
CA PRO A 20 -24.92 -11.46 -13.97
C PRO A 20 -24.91 -12.81 -13.24
N ARG A 21 -24.55 -13.88 -13.96
CA ARG A 21 -24.26 -15.21 -13.39
C ARG A 21 -23.15 -15.06 -12.35
N SER A 22 -23.41 -15.43 -11.10
CA SER A 22 -22.42 -15.46 -10.03
C SER A 22 -21.34 -16.49 -10.36
N ALA A 23 -20.16 -16.02 -10.74
CA ALA A 23 -19.00 -16.89 -10.88
C ALA A 23 -18.66 -17.51 -9.52
N THR A 24 -18.70 -18.83 -9.42
CA THR A 24 -18.26 -19.58 -8.25
C THR A 24 -16.77 -19.29 -8.02
N LYS A 25 -16.43 -18.64 -6.89
CA LYS A 25 -15.05 -18.31 -6.55
C LYS A 25 -14.29 -19.61 -6.24
N LYS A 26 -13.15 -19.82 -6.90
CA LYS A 26 -12.23 -20.92 -6.58
C LYS A 26 -11.80 -20.83 -5.11
N PRO A 27 -11.54 -21.97 -4.43
CA PRO A 27 -11.03 -21.96 -3.07
C PRO A 27 -9.66 -21.26 -2.99
N PRO A 28 -9.34 -20.64 -1.84
CA PRO A 28 -8.08 -19.92 -1.67
C PRO A 28 -6.89 -20.89 -1.65
N THR A 29 -5.75 -20.45 -2.17
CA THR A 29 -4.49 -21.23 -2.11
C THR A 29 -3.87 -21.18 -0.71
N ALA A 30 -2.96 -22.11 -0.41
CA ALA A 30 -2.22 -22.12 0.86
C ALA A 30 -1.48 -20.79 1.12
N MET A 31 -0.87 -20.19 0.09
CA MET A 31 -0.21 -18.88 0.22
C MET A 31 -1.20 -17.74 0.47
N GLN A 32 -2.39 -17.77 -0.13
CA GLN A 32 -3.43 -16.77 0.17
C GLN A 32 -3.87 -16.86 1.63
N ILE A 33 -4.07 -18.08 2.14
CA ILE A 33 -4.37 -18.32 3.56
C ILE A 33 -3.24 -17.78 4.44
N ARG A 34 -1.97 -18.03 4.07
CA ARG A 34 -0.79 -17.51 4.79
C ARG A 34 -0.79 -15.98 4.84
N TYR A 35 -1.02 -15.30 3.72
CA TYR A 35 -1.11 -13.83 3.70
C TYR A 35 -2.25 -13.29 4.56
N GLU A 36 -3.41 -13.96 4.58
CA GLU A 36 -4.54 -13.56 5.43
C GLU A 36 -4.26 -13.78 6.91
N GLN A 37 -3.58 -14.86 7.29
CA GLN A 37 -3.11 -15.11 8.65
C GLN A 37 -2.15 -14.01 9.10
N VAL A 38 -1.09 -13.75 8.33
CA VAL A 38 -0.10 -12.69 8.60
C VAL A 38 -0.78 -11.32 8.71
N THR A 39 -1.73 -11.01 7.83
CA THR A 39 -2.45 -9.74 7.88
C THR A 39 -3.18 -9.56 9.22
N ARG A 40 -3.91 -10.60 9.67
CA ARG A 40 -4.63 -10.54 10.96
C ARG A 40 -3.67 -10.46 12.14
N GLU A 41 -2.61 -11.26 12.12
CA GLU A 41 -1.61 -11.29 13.19
C GLU A 41 -0.93 -9.93 13.36
N MET A 42 -0.45 -9.32 12.27
CA MET A 42 0.25 -8.03 12.34
C MET A 42 -0.67 -6.89 12.76
N LEU A 43 -1.92 -6.86 12.27
CA LEU A 43 -2.90 -5.86 12.72
C LEU A 43 -3.16 -5.97 14.23
N ALA A 44 -3.33 -7.20 14.72
CA ALA A 44 -3.54 -7.45 16.15
C ALA A 44 -2.30 -7.09 16.97
N ARG A 45 -1.12 -7.56 16.57
CA ARG A 45 0.16 -7.37 17.27
C ARG A 45 0.50 -5.90 17.48
N TYR A 46 0.24 -5.05 16.50
CA TYR A 46 0.56 -3.62 16.57
C TYR A 46 -0.62 -2.71 16.94
N GLY A 47 -1.81 -3.30 17.13
CA GLY A 47 -3.04 -2.56 17.43
C GLY A 47 -3.48 -1.63 16.30
N VAL A 48 -3.27 -2.04 15.04
CA VAL A 48 -3.52 -1.24 13.84
C VAL A 48 -4.86 -1.62 13.22
N ARG A 49 -5.63 -0.63 12.78
CA ARG A 49 -6.89 -0.83 12.05
C ARG A 49 -6.76 -0.40 10.61
N VAL A 50 -7.32 -1.19 9.71
CA VAL A 50 -7.37 -0.85 8.28
C VAL A 50 -8.58 0.02 8.03
N ARG A 51 -8.37 1.25 7.56
CA ARG A 51 -9.45 2.15 7.13
C ARG A 51 -9.92 1.82 5.72
N LYS A 52 -9.00 1.47 4.81
CA LYS A 52 -9.31 1.14 3.42
C LYS A 52 -8.27 0.21 2.81
N TRP A 53 -8.74 -0.84 2.14
CA TRP A 53 -7.91 -1.62 1.21
C TRP A 53 -7.82 -0.89 -0.13
N ARG A 54 -6.61 -0.52 -0.54
CA ARG A 54 -6.34 0.19 -1.81
C ARG A 54 -6.24 -0.79 -2.97
N SER A 55 -6.64 -0.34 -4.16
CA SER A 55 -6.36 -1.03 -5.42
C SER A 55 -4.97 -0.70 -5.96
N SER A 56 -4.40 0.45 -5.60
CA SER A 56 -3.04 0.87 -5.94
C SER A 56 -1.98 0.16 -5.09
N MET A 57 -0.77 0.00 -5.62
CA MET A 57 0.41 -0.50 -4.90
C MET A 57 1.10 0.62 -4.10
N SER A 58 0.33 1.26 -3.22
CA SER A 58 0.77 2.28 -2.27
C SER A 58 -0.07 2.25 -1.02
N GLY A 59 0.51 2.63 0.11
CA GLY A 59 -0.18 2.77 1.38
C GLY A 59 0.06 4.12 2.05
N VAL A 60 -0.57 4.28 3.21
CA VAL A 60 -0.34 5.37 4.14
C VAL A 60 -0.72 4.92 5.55
N ALA A 61 0.12 5.26 6.53
CA ALA A 61 -0.11 5.04 7.94
C ALA A 61 -0.23 6.39 8.68
N TRP A 62 -1.15 6.48 9.64
CA TRP A 62 -1.32 7.65 10.49
C TRP A 62 -1.92 7.29 11.84
N GLN A 63 -1.84 8.24 12.78
CA GLN A 63 -2.45 8.11 14.11
C GLN A 63 -3.43 9.26 14.35
N VAL A 64 -4.47 8.98 15.13
CA VAL A 64 -5.41 9.99 15.65
C VAL A 64 -5.36 9.93 17.16
N THR A 65 -4.98 11.04 17.79
CA THR A 65 -5.03 11.22 19.24
C THR A 65 -6.33 11.92 19.59
N TYR A 66 -7.15 11.30 20.42
CA TYR A 66 -8.40 11.87 20.91
C TYR A 66 -8.17 12.73 22.16
N GLN A 67 -9.18 13.52 22.54
CA GLN A 67 -9.10 14.42 23.71
C GLN A 67 -8.89 13.65 25.03
N ASP A 68 -9.37 12.41 25.10
CA ASP A 68 -9.19 11.51 26.25
C ASP A 68 -7.79 10.86 26.30
N GLY A 69 -6.89 11.24 25.38
CA GLY A 69 -5.54 10.71 25.28
C GLY A 69 -5.44 9.36 24.57
N THR A 70 -6.56 8.74 24.18
CA THR A 70 -6.53 7.49 23.42
C THR A 70 -5.96 7.73 22.02
N VAL A 71 -5.23 6.74 21.50
CA VAL A 71 -4.62 6.81 20.17
C VAL A 71 -5.17 5.69 19.28
N SER A 72 -5.76 6.06 18.15
CA SER A 72 -6.10 5.12 17.08
C SER A 72 -5.00 5.06 16.03
N LYS A 73 -4.50 3.85 15.74
CA LYS A 73 -3.51 3.57 14.69
C LYS A 73 -4.23 3.09 13.43
N LEU A 74 -4.03 3.79 12.31
CA LEU A 74 -4.80 3.59 11.10
C LEU A 74 -3.90 3.44 9.87
N ILE A 75 -4.27 2.51 8.98
CA ILE A 75 -3.62 2.36 7.68
C ILE A 75 -4.61 2.34 6.53
N GLU A 76 -4.13 2.74 5.35
CA GLU A 76 -4.63 2.27 4.07
C GLU A 76 -3.50 1.57 3.33
N SER A 77 -3.78 0.43 2.71
CA SER A 77 -2.77 -0.38 2.03
C SER A 77 -3.43 -1.27 0.98
N PRO A 78 -2.74 -1.75 -0.07
CA PRO A 78 -3.19 -2.94 -0.79
C PRO A 78 -3.38 -4.11 0.17
N LYS A 79 -4.44 -4.92 -0.04
CA LYS A 79 -4.63 -6.17 0.72
C LYS A 79 -3.53 -7.17 0.30
N PRO A 80 -2.80 -7.79 1.24
CA PRO A 80 -1.83 -8.83 0.92
C PRO A 80 -2.46 -9.99 0.13
N LYS A 81 -2.01 -10.14 -1.11
CA LYS A 81 -2.40 -11.24 -2.03
C LYS A 81 -1.18 -11.85 -2.74
N GLY A 82 -0.01 -11.27 -2.54
CA GLY A 82 1.27 -11.66 -3.12
C GLY A 82 2.41 -10.83 -2.52
N PRO A 83 3.68 -11.15 -2.85
CA PRO A 83 4.87 -10.58 -2.21
C PRO A 83 4.86 -9.05 -2.16
N MET A 84 4.60 -8.40 -3.29
CA MET A 84 4.58 -6.93 -3.38
C MET A 84 3.55 -6.27 -2.46
N SER A 85 2.30 -6.76 -2.50
CA SER A 85 1.23 -6.23 -1.64
C SER A 85 1.47 -6.50 -0.16
N ALA A 86 2.12 -7.63 0.17
CA ALA A 86 2.50 -7.95 1.54
C ALA A 86 3.61 -7.03 2.04
N ALA A 87 4.63 -6.77 1.21
CA ALA A 87 5.71 -5.86 1.53
C ALA A 87 5.21 -4.42 1.79
N ILE A 88 4.30 -3.91 0.95
CA ILE A 88 3.72 -2.58 1.16
C ILE A 88 2.87 -2.56 2.45
N PHE A 89 2.04 -3.57 2.67
CA PHE A 89 1.26 -3.67 3.91
C PHE A 89 2.15 -3.68 5.16
N LEU A 90 3.21 -4.50 5.15
CA LEU A 90 4.16 -4.59 6.27
C LEU A 90 4.99 -3.31 6.43
N HIS A 91 5.20 -2.53 5.36
CA HIS A 91 5.83 -1.21 5.44
C HIS A 91 4.92 -0.21 6.20
N GLU A 92 3.61 -0.22 5.94
CA GLU A 92 2.67 0.61 6.72
C GLU A 92 2.58 0.18 8.19
N ILE A 93 2.64 -1.13 8.46
CA ILE A 93 2.80 -1.65 9.83
C ILE A 93 4.13 -1.19 10.44
N GLY A 94 5.21 -1.19 9.63
CA GLY A 94 6.53 -0.75 10.03
C GLY A 94 6.54 0.68 10.56
N HIS A 95 5.82 1.61 9.94
CA HIS A 95 5.66 2.97 10.47
C HIS A 95 5.05 2.99 11.89
N HIS A 96 4.09 2.12 12.19
CA HIS A 96 3.54 1.99 13.53
C HIS A 96 4.46 1.26 14.50
N ALA A 97 5.20 0.25 14.02
CA ALA A 97 6.09 -0.56 14.83
C ALA A 97 7.29 0.25 15.32
N ILE A 98 7.89 1.06 14.45
CA ILE A 98 9.04 1.89 14.79
C ILE A 98 8.66 3.20 15.49
N GLY A 99 7.39 3.61 15.39
CA GLY A 99 6.90 4.90 15.86
C GLY A 99 7.14 6.04 14.87
N PHE A 100 6.16 6.95 14.75
CA PHE A 100 6.29 8.13 13.90
C PHE A 100 7.19 9.18 14.54
N GLY A 101 8.08 9.76 13.74
CA GLY A 101 9.03 10.79 14.16
C GLY A 101 10.24 10.26 14.93
N THR A 102 10.34 8.93 15.13
CA THR A 102 11.45 8.27 15.82
C THR A 102 12.77 8.49 15.07
N TYR A 103 12.75 8.37 13.75
CA TYR A 103 13.94 8.52 12.91
C TYR A 103 13.88 9.82 12.11
N LYS A 104 14.99 10.55 12.09
CA LYS A 104 15.14 11.80 11.34
C LYS A 104 16.43 11.75 10.52
N PRO A 105 16.42 12.24 9.27
CA PRO A 105 15.30 12.84 8.51
C PRO A 105 14.21 11.83 8.10
N ARG A 106 13.05 12.30 7.59
CA ARG A 106 11.93 11.41 7.18
C ARG A 106 12.34 10.29 6.23
N CYS A 107 13.32 10.50 5.33
CA CYS A 107 13.81 9.42 4.46
C CYS A 107 14.50 8.27 5.23
N LEU A 108 15.08 8.53 6.40
CA LEU A 108 15.62 7.48 7.27
C LEU A 108 14.50 6.68 7.94
N GLU A 109 13.40 7.34 8.29
CA GLU A 109 12.20 6.65 8.79
C GLU A 109 11.57 5.74 7.73
N GLU A 110 11.54 6.19 6.47
CA GLU A 110 11.14 5.33 5.34
C GLU A 110 12.03 4.10 5.21
N TYR A 111 13.36 4.25 5.41
CA TYR A 111 14.31 3.13 5.41
C TYR A 111 13.97 2.13 6.50
N TYR A 112 13.80 2.55 7.75
CA TYR A 112 13.50 1.61 8.84
C TYR A 112 12.12 0.96 8.70
N ALA A 113 11.13 1.66 8.14
CA ALA A 113 9.83 1.07 7.83
C ALA A 113 9.94 -0.01 6.72
N TRP A 114 10.75 0.23 5.69
CA TRP A 114 11.05 -0.80 4.68
C TRP A 114 11.87 -1.96 5.22
N LYS A 115 12.91 -1.67 6.02
CA LYS A 115 13.73 -2.70 6.67
C LYS A 115 12.85 -3.63 7.51
N PHE A 116 12.00 -3.06 8.36
CA PHE A 116 11.01 -3.81 9.13
C PHE A 116 10.15 -4.71 8.23
N SER A 117 9.67 -4.18 7.10
CA SER A 117 8.84 -4.94 6.18
C SER A 117 9.56 -6.17 5.63
N ILE A 118 10.79 -6.00 5.14
CA ILE A 118 11.60 -7.10 4.58
C ILE A 118 11.97 -8.11 5.65
N ASP A 119 12.45 -7.66 6.80
CA ASP A 119 12.78 -8.53 7.94
C ASP A 119 11.56 -9.38 8.34
N MET A 120 10.40 -8.75 8.48
CA MET A 120 9.15 -9.42 8.85
C MET A 120 8.68 -10.40 7.77
N MET A 121 8.89 -10.10 6.49
CA MET A 121 8.62 -11.07 5.43
C MET A 121 9.50 -12.32 5.57
N HIS A 122 10.79 -12.16 5.87
CA HIS A 122 11.68 -13.30 6.11
C HIS A 122 11.30 -14.08 7.38
N GLU A 123 11.06 -13.39 8.50
CA GLU A 123 10.65 -14.01 9.77
C GLU A 123 9.36 -14.83 9.64
N LEU A 124 8.40 -14.34 8.86
CA LEU A 124 7.11 -15.01 8.64
C LEU A 124 7.16 -16.07 7.52
N GLY A 125 8.33 -16.30 6.91
CA GLY A 125 8.52 -17.26 5.82
C GLY A 125 7.78 -16.87 4.54
N LEU A 126 7.62 -15.57 4.28
CA LEU A 126 7.04 -15.06 3.05
C LEU A 126 8.12 -14.92 1.96
N ASN A 127 7.73 -15.11 0.71
CA ASN A 127 8.63 -14.92 -0.41
C ASN A 127 8.93 -13.42 -0.61
N VAL A 128 10.22 -13.05 -0.58
CA VAL A 128 10.72 -11.72 -0.95
C VAL A 128 11.35 -11.85 -2.33
N THR A 129 10.67 -11.34 -3.35
CA THR A 129 11.18 -11.41 -4.73
C THR A 129 12.11 -10.25 -5.03
N ASP A 130 12.91 -10.36 -6.10
CA ASP A 130 13.73 -9.24 -6.59
C ASP A 130 12.89 -7.98 -6.77
N ARG A 131 11.70 -8.11 -7.38
CA ARG A 131 10.77 -6.98 -7.55
C ARG A 131 10.41 -6.26 -6.25
N VAL A 132 10.40 -6.93 -5.10
CA VAL A 132 10.17 -6.30 -3.80
C VAL A 132 11.39 -5.45 -3.40
N HIS A 133 12.61 -5.97 -3.55
CA HIS A 133 13.84 -5.21 -3.31
C HIS A 133 13.97 -4.01 -4.25
N GLU A 134 13.65 -4.22 -5.52
CA GLU A 134 13.55 -3.18 -6.53
C GLU A 134 12.59 -2.06 -6.13
N ARG A 135 11.40 -2.43 -5.62
CA ARG A 135 10.41 -1.47 -5.14
C ARG A 135 10.89 -0.68 -3.93
N MET A 136 11.52 -1.36 -2.97
CA MET A 136 12.13 -0.71 -1.81
C MET A 136 13.16 0.32 -2.26
N HIS A 137 14.06 -0.06 -3.17
CA HIS A 137 15.07 0.85 -3.72
C HIS A 137 14.43 2.09 -4.35
N ASP A 138 13.44 1.89 -5.23
CA ASP A 138 12.76 3.01 -5.91
C ASP A 138 12.07 3.95 -4.90
N SER A 139 11.46 3.37 -3.85
CA SER A 139 10.82 4.13 -2.78
C SER A 139 11.83 4.97 -1.99
N LEU A 140 12.97 4.39 -1.62
CA LEU A 140 14.01 5.07 -0.85
C LEU A 140 14.71 6.14 -1.70
N ASN A 141 15.02 5.84 -2.95
CA ASN A 141 15.57 6.82 -3.89
C ASN A 141 14.64 8.03 -4.05
N TYR A 142 13.34 7.81 -4.17
CA TYR A 142 12.35 8.89 -4.20
C TYR A 142 12.31 9.67 -2.88
N ALA A 143 12.34 9.00 -1.73
CA ALA A 143 12.35 9.64 -0.41
C ALA A 143 13.60 10.52 -0.21
N ILE A 144 14.78 10.04 -0.62
CA ILE A 144 16.04 10.80 -0.63
C ILE A 144 15.90 12.02 -1.54
N SER A 145 15.47 11.83 -2.79
CA SER A 145 15.29 12.93 -3.76
C SER A 145 14.32 14.00 -3.23
N LYS A 146 13.28 13.59 -2.52
CA LYS A 146 12.34 14.50 -1.85
C LYS A 146 12.98 15.24 -0.66
N ALA A 147 13.82 14.57 0.11
CA ALA A 147 14.54 15.17 1.23
C ALA A 147 15.59 16.20 0.75
N VAL A 148 16.35 15.88 -0.31
CA VAL A 148 17.31 16.81 -0.92
C VAL A 148 16.61 18.07 -1.42
N ARG A 149 15.49 17.95 -2.14
CA ARG A 149 14.67 19.10 -2.56
C ARG A 149 14.12 19.94 -1.39
N ARG A 150 14.06 19.37 -0.18
CA ARG A 150 13.64 20.04 1.06
C ARG A 150 14.81 20.54 1.91
N GLY A 151 16.04 20.53 1.37
CA GLY A 151 17.23 21.08 2.02
C GLY A 151 18.02 20.10 2.88
N LEU A 152 17.92 18.79 2.65
CA LEU A 152 18.77 17.81 3.32
C LEU A 152 20.25 18.10 3.02
N LYS A 153 21.06 18.37 4.05
CA LYS A 153 22.48 18.72 3.92
C LYS A 153 23.41 17.51 3.93
N ARG A 154 23.06 16.46 4.67
CA ARG A 154 23.87 15.24 4.84
C ARG A 154 22.98 14.02 4.70
N LEU A 155 23.39 13.09 3.83
CA LEU A 155 22.71 11.81 3.65
C LEU A 155 23.08 10.86 4.81
N PRO A 156 22.10 10.24 5.49
CA PRO A 156 22.36 9.11 6.39
C PRO A 156 23.08 7.96 5.68
N GLU A 157 23.98 7.28 6.38
CA GLU A 157 24.85 6.23 5.81
C GLU A 157 24.03 5.03 5.29
N GLU A 158 22.97 4.67 6.01
CA GLU A 158 22.05 3.59 5.65
C GLU A 158 21.38 3.83 4.29
N LEU A 159 21.27 5.09 3.88
CA LEU A 159 20.65 5.51 2.64
C LEU A 159 21.63 5.61 1.47
N ALA A 160 22.95 5.50 1.72
CA ALA A 160 23.97 5.60 0.67
C ALA A 160 23.73 4.63 -0.50
N PRO A 161 23.33 3.35 -0.31
CA PRO A 161 23.07 2.43 -1.41
C PRO A 161 21.90 2.85 -2.33
N TYR A 162 21.00 3.71 -1.84
CA TYR A 162 19.76 4.07 -2.55
C TYR A 162 19.82 5.47 -3.18
N CYS A 163 20.96 6.15 -3.11
CA CYS A 163 21.09 7.53 -3.60
C CYS A 163 20.95 7.64 -5.13
N GLN A 164 21.35 6.61 -5.87
CA GLN A 164 21.20 6.57 -7.32
C GLN A 164 19.96 5.76 -7.72
N PRO A 165 19.22 6.18 -8.77
CA PRO A 165 18.21 5.34 -9.38
C PRO A 165 18.81 4.00 -9.82
N ARG A 166 18.04 2.91 -9.74
CA ARG A 166 18.50 1.62 -10.27
C ARG A 166 18.74 1.75 -11.77
N GLN A 167 19.85 1.20 -12.24
CA GLN A 167 20.07 1.02 -13.66
C GLN A 167 19.12 -0.08 -14.14
N ARG A 168 18.19 0.26 -15.04
CA ARG A 168 17.38 -0.76 -15.71
C ARG A 168 18.32 -1.55 -16.61
N GLN A 169 18.50 -2.83 -16.34
CA GLN A 169 19.09 -3.71 -17.32
C GLN A 169 18.08 -3.79 -18.48
N SER A 170 18.46 -3.24 -19.64
CA SER A 170 17.73 -3.47 -20.88
C SER A 170 17.83 -4.96 -21.18
N ALA A 171 16.70 -5.66 -21.09
CA ALA A 171 16.57 -7.01 -21.62
C ALA A 171 16.47 -6.98 -23.15
#